data_AF-A0A435T797-F1
#
_entry.id   AF-A0A435T797-F1
#
_cell.length_a   1.000
_cell.length_b   1.000
_cell.length_c   1.000
_cell.angle_alpha   90.00
_cell.angle_beta   90.00
_cell.angle_gamma   90.00
#
_symmetry.space_group_name_H-M   'P 1'
#
loop_
_entity.id
_entity.type
_entity.pdbx_description
1 polymer ?
#
loop_
_entity_poly.entity_id
_entity_poly.type
_entity_poly.pdbx_seq_one_letter_code
_entity_poly.pdbx_strand_id
1 'polypeptide(L)'
;MSGANFILLINLSVAGLLAACFMAVAFHDVGRAPARWLAFGYLLGMAYSAIEFSIPAFADARLPVVAAFAVFLAATIAFNGGLARKYGVAPPWKAMLFFLLATTIA
;
A
#
# COMPACT_ATOMS: atom_id res chain seq x y z
N MET A 1 -1.82 -26.49 -6.87
CA MET A 1 -1.94 -25.05 -6.51
C MET A 1 -2.88 -24.40 -7.51
N SER A 2 -3.90 -23.65 -7.05
CA SER A 2 -4.73 -22.85 -7.97
C SER A 2 -3.89 -21.74 -8.61
N GLY A 3 -4.19 -21.34 -9.85
CA GLY A 3 -3.51 -20.22 -10.51
C GLY A 3 -3.59 -18.91 -9.71
N ALA A 4 -4.66 -18.70 -8.94
CA ALA A 4 -4.81 -17.55 -8.04
C ALA A 4 -3.72 -17.51 -6.95
N ASN A 5 -3.40 -18.65 -6.32
CA ASN A 5 -2.34 -18.71 -5.31
C ASN A 5 -0.97 -18.39 -5.91
N PHE A 6 -0.73 -18.77 -7.17
CA PHE A 6 0.54 -18.50 -7.85
C PHE A 6 0.71 -17.00 -8.14
N ILE A 7 -0.35 -16.35 -8.65
CA ILE A 7 -0.36 -14.91 -8.92
C ILE A 7 -0.21 -14.10 -7.62
N LEU A 8 -0.89 -14.53 -6.54
CA LEU A 8 -0.74 -13.90 -5.23
C LEU A 8 0.71 -13.97 -4.73
N LEU A 9 1.33 -15.14 -4.83
CA LEU A 9 2.70 -15.37 -4.37
C LEU A 9 3.68 -14.47 -5.13
N ILE A 10 3.51 -14.33 -6.45
CA ILE A 10 4.28 -13.39 -7.26
C ILE A 10 4.09 -11.94 -6.78
N ASN A 11 2.84 -11.48 -6.62
CA ASN A 11 2.58 -10.12 -6.17
C ASN A 11 3.21 -9.84 -4.80
N LEU A 12 3.07 -10.78 -3.86
CA LEU A 12 3.62 -10.65 -2.52
C LEU A 12 5.15 -10.67 -2.52
N SER A 13 5.78 -11.53 -3.31
CA SER A 13 7.23 -11.59 -3.46
C SER A 13 7.79 -10.31 -4.10
N VAL A 14 7.17 -9.81 -5.17
CA VAL A 14 7.62 -8.57 -5.85
C VAL A 14 7.45 -7.36 -4.94
N ALA A 15 6.28 -7.21 -4.29
CA ALA A 15 6.04 -6.13 -3.34
C ALA A 15 7.01 -6.20 -2.15
N GLY A 16 7.25 -7.40 -1.60
CA GLY A 16 8.19 -7.61 -0.51
C GLY A 16 9.63 -7.29 -0.89
N LEU A 17 10.07 -7.69 -2.08
CA LEU A 17 11.41 -7.37 -2.60
C LEU A 17 11.57 -5.85 -2.76
N LEU A 18 10.58 -5.18 -3.34
CA LEU A 18 10.59 -3.72 -3.48
C LEU A 18 10.61 -3.03 -2.12
N ALA A 19 9.78 -3.46 -1.17
CA ALA A 19 9.80 -2.95 0.20
C ALA A 19 11.19 -3.10 0.84
N ALA A 20 11.80 -4.28 0.72
CA ALA A 20 13.13 -4.56 1.26
C ALA A 20 14.21 -3.69 0.59
N CYS A 21 14.19 -3.53 -0.73
CA CYS A 21 15.13 -2.66 -1.44
C CYS A 21 15.00 -1.20 -0.99
N PHE A 22 13.78 -0.66 -0.91
CA PHE A 22 13.57 0.72 -0.44
C PHE A 22 13.94 0.90 1.03
N MET A 23 13.70 -0.11 1.86
CA MET A 23 14.11 -0.11 3.26
C MET A 23 15.64 -0.14 3.41
N ALA A 24 16.34 -0.96 2.62
CA ALA A 24 17.81 -0.99 2.58
C ALA A 24 18.39 0.37 2.17
N VAL A 25 17.82 1.02 1.14
CA VAL A 25 18.20 2.38 0.74
C VAL A 25 17.95 3.39 1.86
N ALA A 26 16.84 3.27 2.58
CA ALA A 26 16.53 4.16 3.70
C ALA A 26 17.49 4.01 4.89
N PHE A 27 18.05 2.81 5.12
CA PHE A 27 19.04 2.58 6.16
C PHE A 27 20.43 3.10 5.81
N HIS A 28 20.84 3.00 4.53
CA HIS A 28 22.16 3.46 4.09
C HIS A 28 22.27 4.98 3.96
N ASP A 29 21.17 5.69 3.73
CA ASP A 29 21.17 7.14 3.51
C ASP A 29 19.99 7.80 4.24
N VAL A 30 20.20 8.12 5.52
CA VAL A 30 19.19 8.65 6.47
C VAL A 30 18.51 9.93 5.94
N GLY A 31 19.14 10.64 5.00
CA GLY A 31 18.59 11.82 4.33
C GLY A 31 17.45 11.54 3.34
N ARG A 32 17.23 10.28 2.92
CA ARG A 32 16.22 9.92 1.91
C ARG A 32 14.89 9.52 2.53
N ALA A 33 14.22 10.48 3.18
CA ALA A 33 12.83 10.34 3.62
C ALA A 33 11.88 9.69 2.57
N PRO A 34 12.01 9.93 1.25
CA PRO A 34 11.17 9.28 0.23
C PRO A 34 11.27 7.75 0.17
N ALA A 35 12.45 7.18 0.48
CA ALA A 35 12.64 5.73 0.43
C ALA A 35 11.80 5.01 1.49
N ARG A 36 11.65 5.62 2.68
CA ARG A 36 10.79 5.10 3.76
C ARG A 36 9.31 5.09 3.37
N TRP A 37 8.86 6.13 2.66
CA TRP A 37 7.49 6.23 2.17
C TRP A 37 7.19 5.18 1.09
N LEU A 38 8.14 4.94 0.19
CA LEU A 38 7.99 3.89 -0.82
C LEU A 38 7.94 2.50 -0.19
N ALA A 39 8.85 2.20 0.75
CA ALA A 39 8.81 0.94 1.51
C ALA A 39 7.46 0.74 2.22
N PHE A 40 6.94 1.78 2.86
CA PHE A 40 5.63 1.74 3.51
C PHE A 40 4.47 1.50 2.52
N GLY A 41 4.51 2.14 1.36
CA GLY A 41 3.52 1.90 0.29
C GLY A 41 3.51 0.45 -0.20
N TYR A 42 4.68 -0.18 -0.35
CA TYR A 42 4.76 -1.59 -0.72
C TYR A 42 4.26 -2.54 0.38
N LEU A 43 4.51 -2.22 1.65
CA LEU A 43 3.93 -2.98 2.78
C LEU A 43 2.39 -2.91 2.77
N LEU A 44 1.81 -1.75 2.45
CA LEU A 44 0.36 -1.63 2.28
C LEU A 44 -0.13 -2.44 1.07
N GLY A 45 0.62 -2.49 -0.03
CA GLY A 45 0.32 -3.37 -1.17
C GLY A 45 0.31 -4.87 -0.82
N MET A 46 1.23 -5.30 0.07
CA MET A 46 1.22 -6.66 0.62
C MET A 46 -0.02 -6.92 1.47
N ALA A 47 -0.41 -5.96 2.33
CA ALA A 47 -1.62 -6.06 3.14
C ALA A 47 -2.89 -6.14 2.27
N TYR A 48 -2.98 -5.31 1.21
CA TYR A 48 -4.06 -5.37 0.22
C TYR A 48 -4.18 -6.77 -0.41
N SER A 49 -3.07 -7.32 -0.87
CA SER A 49 -3.03 -8.65 -1.49
C SER A 49 -3.51 -9.75 -0.52
N ALA A 50 -3.15 -9.65 0.76
CA ALA A 50 -3.61 -10.55 1.80
C ALA A 50 -5.13 -10.42 2.07
N ILE A 51 -5.65 -9.19 2.08
CA ILE A 51 -7.09 -8.95 2.26
C ILE A 51 -7.87 -9.51 1.07
N GLU A 52 -7.46 -9.26 -0.17
CA GLU A 52 -8.13 -9.81 -1.35
C GLU A 52 -8.17 -11.33 -1.34
N PHE A 53 -7.04 -11.97 -0.97
CA PHE A 53 -6.99 -13.41 -0.85
C PHE A 53 -7.93 -13.94 0.24
N SER A 54 -8.18 -13.15 1.29
CA SER A 54 -9.08 -13.53 2.37
C SER A 54 -10.57 -13.41 2.00
N ILE A 55 -10.94 -12.60 0.99
CA ILE A 55 -12.35 -12.33 0.61
C ILE A 55 -13.19 -13.61 0.47
N PRO A 56 -12.74 -14.66 -0.28
CA PRO A 56 -13.53 -15.87 -0.46
C PRO A 56 -13.76 -16.68 0.83
N ALA A 57 -13.02 -16.40 1.90
CA ALA A 57 -13.18 -17.07 3.19
C ALA A 57 -14.30 -16.47 4.06
N PHE A 58 -14.85 -15.31 3.69
CA PHE A 58 -15.93 -14.64 4.43
C PHE A 58 -17.30 -14.93 3.81
N ALA A 59 -18.29 -15.16 4.68
CA ALA A 59 -19.69 -15.30 4.27
C ALA A 59 -20.31 -13.98 3.78
N ASP A 60 -19.88 -12.84 4.35
CA ASP A 60 -20.19 -11.50 3.83
C ASP A 60 -18.89 -10.80 3.41
N ALA A 61 -18.75 -10.61 2.09
CA ALA A 61 -17.57 -10.02 1.48
C ALA A 61 -17.48 -8.48 1.63
N ARG A 62 -18.53 -7.81 2.13
CA ARG A 62 -18.56 -6.34 2.21
C ARG A 62 -17.40 -5.77 3.03
N LEU A 63 -17.17 -6.31 4.22
CA LEU A 63 -16.09 -5.85 5.10
C LEU A 63 -14.70 -6.01 4.48
N PRO A 64 -14.28 -7.21 4.01
CA PRO A 64 -12.95 -7.35 3.41
C PRO A 64 -12.80 -6.57 2.10
N VAL A 65 -13.86 -6.38 1.31
CA VAL A 65 -13.81 -5.53 0.10
C VAL A 65 -13.58 -4.05 0.46
N VAL A 66 -14.31 -3.51 1.43
CA VAL A 66 -14.12 -2.12 1.90
C VAL A 66 -12.71 -1.95 2.50
N ALA A 67 -12.23 -2.94 3.26
CA ALA A 67 -10.88 -2.93 3.81
C ALA A 67 -9.80 -2.96 2.70
N ALA A 68 -9.97 -3.81 1.69
CA ALA A 68 -9.05 -3.88 0.55
C ALA A 68 -8.98 -2.53 -0.17
N PHE A 69 -10.13 -1.92 -0.44
CA PHE A 69 -10.22 -0.60 -1.06
C PHE A 69 -9.52 0.49 -0.22
N ALA A 70 -9.78 0.53 1.09
CA ALA A 70 -9.17 1.51 1.99
C ALA A 70 -7.64 1.34 2.05
N VAL A 71 -7.13 0.11 2.09
CA VAL A 71 -5.69 -0.19 2.11
C VAL A 71 -5.04 0.19 0.77
N PHE A 72 -5.69 -0.10 -0.35
CA PHE A 72 -5.21 0.32 -1.67
C PHE A 72 -5.10 1.85 -1.79
N LEU A 73 -6.13 2.57 -1.32
CA LEU A 73 -6.13 4.02 -1.35
C LEU A 73 -5.06 4.60 -0.40
N ALA A 74 -4.91 4.02 0.79
CA ALA A 74 -3.84 4.37 1.72
C ALA A 74 -2.44 4.14 1.11
N ALA A 75 -2.23 3.05 0.37
CA ALA A 75 -0.98 2.76 -0.34
C ALA A 75 -0.68 3.84 -1.38
N THR A 76 -1.70 4.25 -2.14
CA THR A 76 -1.58 5.31 -3.16
C THR A 76 -1.27 6.67 -2.52
N ILE A 77 -1.89 6.99 -1.38
CA ILE A 77 -1.62 8.22 -0.62
C ILE A 77 -0.18 8.21 -0.08
N ALA A 78 0.28 7.09 0.49
CA ALA A 78 1.66 6.94 0.96
C ALA A 78 2.67 7.11 -0.18
N PHE A 79 2.38 6.53 -1.35
CA PHE A 79 3.21 6.67 -2.54
C PHE A 79 3.26 8.14 -3.00
N ASN A 80 2.11 8.82 -3.08
CA ASN A 80 2.05 10.23 -3.46
C ASN A 80 2.79 11.14 -2.47
N GLY A 81 2.66 10.87 -1.17
CA GLY A 81 3.41 11.57 -0.12
C GLY A 81 4.93 11.38 -0.24
N GLY A 82 5.38 10.16 -0.55
CA GLY A 82 6.78 9.85 -0.85
C GLY A 82 7.29 10.59 -2.10
N LEU A 83 6.47 10.63 -3.15
CA LEU A 83 6.79 11.30 -4.42
C LEU A 83 6.91 12.81 -4.23
N ALA A 84 5.91 13.44 -3.62
CA ALA A 84 5.91 14.86 -3.32
C ALA A 84 7.13 15.25 -2.46
N ARG A 85 7.51 14.42 -1.48
CA ARG A 85 8.71 14.65 -0.66
C ARG A 85 10.02 14.47 -1.44
N LYS A 86 10.05 13.58 -2.43
CA LYS A 86 11.19 13.43 -3.35
C LYS A 86 11.39 14.67 -4.23
N TYR A 87 10.30 15.30 -4.65
CA TYR A 87 10.33 16.50 -5.50
C TYR A 87 10.27 17.81 -4.72
N GLY A 88 10.27 17.79 -3.38
CA GLY A 88 10.20 19.00 -2.56
C GLY A 88 8.86 19.73 -2.62
N VAL A 89 7.79 19.07 -3.04
CA VAL A 89 6.43 19.64 -3.15
C VAL A 89 5.65 19.32 -1.88
N ALA A 90 4.85 20.27 -1.40
CA ALA A 90 3.94 20.05 -0.27
C ALA A 90 2.79 19.12 -0.69
N PRO A 91 2.64 17.93 -0.07
CA PRO A 91 1.56 17.01 -0.43
C PRO A 91 0.23 17.55 0.10
N PRO A 92 -0.88 17.47 -0.66
CA PRO A 92 -2.21 17.91 -0.21
C PRO A 92 -2.85 16.89 0.75
N TRP A 93 -2.21 16.63 1.89
CA TRP A 93 -2.59 15.59 2.86
C TRP A 93 -4.05 15.68 3.30
N LYS A 94 -4.55 16.88 3.57
CA LYS A 94 -5.91 17.09 4.05
C LYS A 94 -6.95 16.59 3.03
N ALA A 95 -6.76 16.91 1.75
CA ALA A 95 -7.66 16.48 0.68
C ALA A 95 -7.59 14.96 0.48
N MET A 96 -6.38 14.38 0.51
CA MET A 96 -6.18 12.94 0.36
C MET A 96 -6.78 12.13 1.51
N LEU A 97 -6.57 12.56 2.76
CA LEU A 97 -7.14 11.89 3.94
C LEU A 97 -8.65 12.08 4.04
N PHE A 98 -9.15 13.27 3.69
CA PHE A 98 -10.59 13.50 3.60
C PHE A 98 -11.23 12.59 2.57
N PHE A 99 -10.64 12.48 1.38
CA PHE A 99 -11.13 11.58 0.34
C PHE A 99 -11.18 10.14 0.84
N LEU A 100 -10.08 9.63 1.43
CA LEU A 100 -10.02 8.30 2.03
C LEU A 100 -11.17 8.05 3.02
N LEU A 101 -11.39 8.96 3.97
CA LEU A 101 -12.46 8.81 4.95
C LEU A 101 -13.85 8.85 4.30
N ALA A 102 -14.08 9.82 3.42
CA ALA A 102 -15.36 10.01 2.74
C ALA A 102 -15.75 8.77 1.92
N THR A 103 -14.81 8.20 1.17
CA THR A 103 -15.08 7.04 0.30
C THR A 103 -15.10 5.69 1.02
N THR A 104 -14.63 5.63 2.27
CA THR A 104 -14.62 4.37 3.06
C THR A 104 -15.83 4.27 3.99
N ILE A 105 -16.44 5.40 4.36
CA ILE A 105 -17.55 5.48 5.31
C ILE A 105 -18.91 5.64 4.60
N ALA A 106 -18.94 6.21 3.39
CA ALA A 106 -20.16 6.38 2.57
C ALA A 106 -20.60 5.06 1.92
#